data_AF-A0A4Q3T9G2-F1
#
_entry.id   AF-A0A4Q3T9G2-F1
#
_cell.length_a   1.000
_cell.length_b   1.000
_cell.length_c   1.000
_cell.angle_alpha   90.00
_cell.angle_beta   90.00
_cell.angle_gamma   90.00
#
_symmetry.space_group_name_H-M   'P 1'
#
loop_
_entity.id
_entity.type
_entity.pdbx_description
1 polymer ?
#
loop_
_entity_poly.entity_id
_entity_poly.type
_entity_poly.pdbx_seq_one_letter_code
_entity_poly.pdbx_strand_id
1 'polypeptide(L)'
;MDAKVEYRTDADLGGAPEGLDALIVAERIKAGGGVGLFVARDFQRSGSFVQAFQFFSKDIEVLDYPAWDCLPYDRLSPTAGIAAQRMATLTRLAMRKP
;
A
#
# COMPACT_ATOMS: atom_id res chain seq x y z
N MET A 1 21.92 12.44 -12.36
CA MET A 1 21.14 11.43 -11.60
C MET A 1 20.34 12.26 -10.60
N ASP A 2 19.42 13.06 -11.13
CA ASP A 2 18.85 14.22 -10.42
C ASP A 2 17.34 14.11 -10.52
N ALA A 3 16.79 13.16 -9.77
CA ALA A 3 15.36 13.18 -9.51
C ALA A 3 15.11 14.37 -8.57
N LYS A 4 14.56 15.46 -9.10
CA LYS A 4 13.96 16.50 -8.27
C LYS A 4 12.88 15.83 -7.42
N VAL A 5 13.15 15.68 -6.12
CA VAL A 5 12.14 15.27 -5.16
C VAL A 5 11.28 16.49 -4.90
N GLU A 6 10.14 16.61 -5.58
CA GLU A 6 9.09 17.52 -5.13
C GLU A 6 8.64 17.03 -3.76
N TYR A 7 8.87 17.83 -2.72
CA TYR A 7 8.33 17.55 -1.40
C TYR A 7 6.81 17.60 -1.51
N ARG A 8 6.16 16.45 -1.33
CA ARG A 8 4.72 16.39 -1.09
C ARG A 8 4.44 17.28 0.13
N THR A 9 3.44 18.16 0.02
CA THR A 9 2.87 18.83 1.17
C THR A 9 2.25 17.79 2.09
N ASP A 10 2.79 17.68 3.30
CA ASP A 10 2.17 16.90 4.37
C ASP A 10 0.84 17.56 4.74
N ALA A 11 -0.22 16.77 4.78
CA ALA A 11 -1.55 17.23 5.13
C ALA A 11 -2.21 16.22 6.05
N ASP A 12 -2.61 16.69 7.24
CA ASP A 12 -3.40 15.88 8.17
C ASP A 12 -4.85 15.83 7.68
N LEU A 13 -5.35 14.62 7.51
CA LEU A 13 -6.72 14.35 7.11
C LEU A 13 -7.45 13.63 8.24
N GLY A 14 -8.64 14.10 8.58
CA GLY A 14 -9.46 13.52 9.63
C GLY A 14 -10.96 13.63 9.32
N GLY A 15 -11.78 13.04 10.18
CA GLY A 15 -13.25 13.11 10.07
C GLY A 15 -13.89 12.03 9.20
N ALA A 16 -13.12 11.16 8.55
CA ALA A 16 -13.64 9.99 7.85
C ALA A 16 -13.76 8.80 8.83
N PRO A 17 -14.96 8.22 9.01
CA PRO A 17 -15.11 6.94 9.70
C PRO A 17 -14.40 5.81 8.97
N GLU A 18 -14.13 4.72 9.68
CA GLU A 18 -13.52 3.53 9.09
C GLU A 18 -14.40 2.96 7.97
N GLY A 19 -13.79 2.72 6.80
CA GLY A 19 -14.44 2.30 5.57
C GLY A 19 -14.67 3.45 4.59
N LEU A 20 -15.09 4.63 5.06
CA LEU A 20 -15.24 5.83 4.21
C LEU A 20 -13.88 6.38 3.77
N ASP A 21 -12.87 6.25 4.63
CA ASP A 21 -11.49 6.64 4.34
C ASP A 21 -10.95 5.97 3.07
N ALA A 22 -11.33 4.73 2.77
CA ALA A 22 -10.94 4.03 1.56
C ALA A 22 -11.50 4.69 0.28
N LEU A 23 -12.74 5.19 0.31
CA LEU A 23 -13.32 5.97 -0.78
C LEU A 23 -12.56 7.28 -0.99
N ILE A 24 -12.30 8.02 0.08
CA ILE A 24 -11.59 9.31 0.01
C ILE A 24 -10.17 9.12 -0.55
N VAL A 25 -9.47 8.05 -0.15
CA VAL A 25 -8.15 7.73 -0.71
C VAL A 25 -8.25 7.34 -2.17
N ALA A 26 -9.25 6.54 -2.57
CA ALA A 26 -9.45 6.15 -3.97
C ALA A 26 -9.70 7.38 -4.87
N GLU A 27 -10.57 8.30 -4.46
CA GLU A 27 -10.83 9.55 -5.18
C GLU A 27 -9.58 10.40 -5.34
N ARG A 28 -8.75 10.51 -4.30
CA ARG A 28 -7.48 11.23 -4.34
C ARG A 28 -6.48 10.58 -5.29
N ILE A 29 -6.36 9.25 -5.27
CA ILE A 29 -5.48 8.52 -6.20
C ILE A 29 -5.94 8.74 -7.64
N LYS A 30 -7.24 8.70 -7.91
CA LYS A 30 -7.80 8.97 -9.25
C LYS A 30 -7.54 10.40 -9.70
N ALA A 31 -7.74 11.38 -8.82
CA ALA A 31 -7.53 12.79 -9.13
C ALA A 31 -6.06 13.14 -9.37
N GLY A 32 -5.15 12.58 -8.57
CA GLY A 32 -3.70 12.81 -8.71
C GLY A 32 -3.07 12.01 -9.85
N GLY A 33 -3.63 10.85 -10.18
CA GLY A 33 -3.01 9.87 -11.07
C GLY A 33 -1.76 9.23 -10.46
N GLY A 34 -1.23 8.20 -11.13
CA GLY A 34 0.01 7.55 -10.73
C GLY A 34 -0.14 6.50 -9.64
N VAL A 35 0.75 6.53 -8.63
CA VAL A 35 0.87 5.50 -7.58
C VAL A 35 0.54 6.06 -6.21
N GLY A 36 -0.30 5.34 -5.47
CA GLY A 36 -0.50 5.54 -4.04
C GLY A 36 0.28 4.51 -3.22
N LEU A 37 0.85 4.95 -2.10
CA LEU A 37 1.35 4.08 -1.04
C LEU A 37 0.48 4.31 0.20
N PHE A 38 -0.20 3.26 0.65
CA PHE A 38 -0.94 3.28 1.90
C PHE A 38 -0.14 2.55 2.98
N VAL A 39 0.14 3.22 4.09
CA VAL A 39 0.82 2.64 5.24
C VAL A 39 -0.19 2.51 6.37
N ALA A 40 -0.64 1.28 6.62
CA ALA A 40 -1.52 1.00 7.73
C ALA A 40 -0.73 0.93 9.05
N ARG A 41 -1.42 1.15 10.17
CA ARG A 41 -0.86 0.97 11.52
C ARG A 41 -0.46 -0.48 11.80
N ASP A 42 -1.25 -1.43 11.29
CA ASP A 42 -1.10 -2.86 11.56
C ASP A 42 -1.72 -3.71 10.42
N PHE A 43 -1.47 -5.02 10.47
CA PHE A 43 -1.91 -5.96 9.43
C PHE A 43 -3.44 -6.04 9.31
N GLN A 44 -4.16 -6.06 10.44
CA GLN A 44 -5.61 -6.15 10.44
C GLN A 44 -6.21 -4.91 9.77
N ARG A 45 -5.72 -3.72 10.13
CA ARG A 45 -6.14 -2.45 9.52
C ARG A 45 -5.84 -2.41 8.03
N SER A 46 -4.69 -2.93 7.60
CA SER A 46 -4.36 -3.05 6.17
C SER A 46 -5.38 -3.90 5.43
N GLY A 47 -5.72 -5.08 5.97
CA GLY A 47 -6.69 -5.98 5.35
C GLY A 47 -8.09 -5.36 5.26
N SER A 48 -8.58 -4.74 6.33
CA SER A 48 -9.86 -4.03 6.34
C SER A 48 -9.89 -2.88 5.33
N PHE A 49 -8.80 -2.11 5.24
CA PHE A 49 -8.69 -1.03 4.26
C PHE A 49 -8.72 -1.55 2.82
N VAL A 50 -7.93 -2.58 2.49
CA VAL A 50 -7.88 -3.17 1.14
C VAL A 50 -9.26 -3.68 0.71
N GLN A 51 -9.99 -4.35 1.60
CA GLN A 51 -11.35 -4.81 1.31
C GLN A 51 -12.30 -3.65 0.99
N ALA A 52 -12.30 -2.59 1.80
CA ALA A 52 -13.12 -1.40 1.55
C ALA A 52 -12.68 -0.66 0.28
N PHE A 53 -11.37 -0.57 0.04
CA PHE A 53 -10.81 0.10 -1.12
C PHE A 53 -11.21 -0.59 -2.43
N GLN A 54 -11.11 -1.92 -2.48
CA GLN A 54 -11.53 -2.71 -3.65
C GLN A 54 -13.05 -2.70 -3.86
N PHE A 55 -13.84 -2.44 -2.81
CA PHE A 55 -15.28 -2.22 -2.98
C PHE A 55 -15.56 -0.94 -3.78
N PHE A 56 -14.91 0.17 -3.46
CA PHE A 56 -15.12 1.46 -4.14
C PHE A 56 -14.35 1.60 -5.46
N SER A 57 -13.21 0.92 -5.61
CA SER A 57 -12.33 1.10 -6.77
C SER A 57 -11.71 -0.21 -7.25
N LYS A 58 -12.47 -0.97 -8.05
CA LYS A 58 -11.98 -2.20 -8.68
C LYS A 58 -11.03 -1.96 -9.85
N ASP A 59 -11.02 -0.74 -10.37
CA ASP A 59 -10.21 -0.28 -11.50
C ASP A 59 -8.76 0.06 -11.12
N ILE A 60 -8.46 0.16 -9.83
CA ILE A 60 -7.11 0.43 -9.32
C ILE A 60 -6.47 -0.89 -8.90
N GLU A 61 -5.32 -1.22 -9.49
CA GLU A 61 -4.50 -2.37 -9.08
C GLU A 61 -3.98 -2.14 -7.65
N VAL A 62 -4.28 -3.07 -6.75
CA VAL A 62 -3.73 -3.10 -5.39
C VAL A 62 -2.60 -4.11 -5.34
N LEU A 63 -1.42 -3.67 -4.90
CA LEU A 63 -0.26 -4.52 -4.68
C LEU A 63 -0.02 -4.67 -3.17
N ASP A 64 -0.24 -5.86 -2.64
CA ASP A 64 0.05 -6.15 -1.23
C ASP A 64 1.55 -6.41 -1.02
N TYR A 65 2.15 -5.67 -0.10
CA TYR A 65 3.51 -5.92 0.38
C TYR A 65 3.46 -6.41 1.83
N PRO A 66 3.36 -7.74 2.05
CA PRO A 66 3.15 -8.28 3.39
C PRO A 66 4.40 -8.12 4.25
N ALA A 67 4.21 -8.04 5.57
CA ALA A 67 5.29 -8.19 6.53
C ALA A 67 5.95 -9.58 6.39
N TRP A 68 7.13 -9.75 6.99
CA TRP A 68 7.61 -11.10 7.27
C TRP A 68 6.69 -11.78 8.28
N ASP A 69 6.50 -13.08 8.13
CA ASP A 69 5.74 -13.95 9.02
C ASP A 69 6.60 -14.54 10.15
N CYS A 70 7.73 -13.90 10.44
CA CYS A 70 8.60 -14.18 11.57
C CYS A 70 8.84 -12.92 12.40
N LEU A 71 9.24 -13.11 13.66
CA LEU A 71 9.55 -12.00 14.56
C LEU A 71 10.94 -11.40 14.26
N PRO A 72 11.21 -10.16 14.72
CA PRO A 72 12.57 -9.64 14.74
C PRO A 72 13.49 -10.58 15.54
N TYR A 73 14.59 -11.00 14.91
CA TYR A 73 15.57 -11.96 15.46
C TYR A 73 15.01 -13.36 15.74
N ASP A 74 13.97 -13.76 15.02
CA ASP A 74 13.54 -15.16 15.01
C ASP A 74 14.62 -16.06 14.39
N ARG A 75 14.64 -17.30 14.85
CA ARG A 75 15.50 -18.38 14.35
C ARG A 75 14.91 -19.09 13.13
N LEU A 76 13.65 -18.79 12.80
CA LEU A 76 12.99 -19.26 11.59
C LEU A 76 12.99 -18.17 10.52
N SER A 77 13.35 -18.57 9.30
CA SER A 77 13.21 -17.74 8.10
C SER A 77 11.73 -17.51 7.77
N PRO A 78 11.40 -16.41 7.06
CA PRO A 78 10.05 -16.24 6.53
C PRO A 78 9.69 -17.39 5.59
N THR A 79 8.40 -17.70 5.49
CA THR A 79 7.95 -18.76 4.59
C THR A 79 8.26 -18.41 3.13
N ALA A 80 8.49 -19.44 2.31
CA ALA A 80 8.76 -19.26 0.89
C ALA A 80 7.65 -18.48 0.17
N GLY A 81 6.39 -18.65 0.59
CA GLY A 81 5.25 -17.92 0.04
C GLY A 81 5.33 -16.41 0.30
N ILE A 82 5.59 -16.00 1.55
CA ILE A 82 5.75 -14.59 1.92
C ILE A 82 6.98 -13.98 1.23
N ALA A 83 8.10 -14.70 1.18
CA ALA A 83 9.29 -14.24 0.48
C ALA A 83 9.02 -14.01 -1.02
N ALA A 84 8.35 -14.97 -1.68
CA ALA A 84 8.00 -14.88 -3.10
C ALA A 84 7.03 -13.73 -3.38
N GLN A 85 5.98 -13.55 -2.57
CA GLN A 85 5.02 -12.46 -2.73
C GLN A 85 5.70 -11.09 -2.60
N ARG A 86 6.57 -10.91 -1.61
CA ARG A 86 7.34 -9.67 -1.43
C ARG A 86 8.24 -9.38 -2.64
N MET A 87 8.95 -10.39 -3.13
CA MET A 87 9.78 -10.24 -4.34
C MET A 87 8.95 -9.87 -5.57
N ALA A 88 7.79 -10.50 -5.76
CA ALA A 88 6.89 -10.19 -6.86
C ALA A 88 6.40 -8.73 -6.80
N THR A 89 5.94 -8.27 -5.64
CA THR A 89 5.48 -6.90 -5.44
C THR A 89 6.59 -5.88 -5.70
N LEU A 90 7.79 -6.08 -5.16
CA LEU A 90 8.93 -5.17 -5.38
C LEU A 90 9.38 -5.16 -6.84
N THR A 91 9.36 -6.31 -7.51
CA THR A 91 9.69 -6.40 -8.94
C THR A 91 8.68 -5.64 -9.79
N ARG A 92 7.38 -5.80 -9.49
CA ARG A 92 6.29 -5.07 -10.16
C ARG A 92 6.47 -3.55 -10.03
N LEU A 93 6.82 -3.08 -8.83
CA LEU A 93 7.10 -1.67 -8.57
C LEU A 93 8.34 -1.17 -9.31
N ALA A 94 9.44 -1.92 -9.29
CA ALA A 94 10.69 -1.55 -9.97
C ALA A 94 10.55 -1.47 -11.49
N MET A 95 9.66 -2.29 -12.08
CA MET A 95 9.40 -2.33 -13.51
C MET A 95 8.33 -1.32 -13.96
N ARG A 96 7.69 -0.61 -13.03
CA ARG A 96 6.65 0.37 -13.35
C ARG A 96 7.26 1.54 -14.14
N LYS A 97 6.65 1.87 -15.27
CA LYS A 97 6.96 3.12 -15.99
C LYS A 97 6.37 4.32 -15.22
N PRO A 98 7.13 5.40 -15.02
CA PRO A 98 6.69 6.56 -14.24
C PRO A 98 5.33 7.09 -14.70
#